data_AF-A0A5C7ZPG8-F1
#
_entry.id   AF-A0A5C7ZPG8-F1
#
_cell.length_a   1.000
_cell.length_b   1.000
_cell.length_c   1.000
_cell.angle_alpha   90.00
_cell.angle_beta   90.00
_cell.angle_gamma   90.00
#
_symmetry.space_group_name_H-M   'P 1'
#
loop_
_entity.id
_entity.type
_entity.pdbx_description
1 polymer ?
#
loop_
_entity_poly.entity_id
_entity_poly.type
_entity_poly.pdbx_seq_one_letter_code
_entity_poly.pdbx_strand_id
1 'polypeptide(L)'
;MSLLLPFTSHGLRTTLSEPELQERLARIKAVLFDWDGVFNDGFKDAEGGSPFSEVGSMGVNLLRFALWLRNGALPKAAVITGQHNPYAERFAQREKLHGLYMGFSNKPEAFDAFLKQHDLQADEVAFFFDDVLDLPVAARCGLRVMIGSPVTAWLVGKAMARGEVDLVTGNSGGANGLREATDVMIALLGNGTEVIAHRAAYAETYQHYLEQRQRTIPEVVRHAR
;
A
#
# COMPACT_ATOMS: atom_id res chain seq x y z
N MET A 1 25.97 4.22 -2.07
CA MET A 1 25.48 3.48 -0.89
C MET A 1 24.07 3.00 -1.24
N SER A 2 23.73 1.73 -1.01
CA SER A 2 22.42 1.17 -1.39
C SER A 2 21.28 1.96 -0.76
N LEU A 3 20.21 2.22 -1.53
CA LEU A 3 19.00 2.89 -1.03
C LEU A 3 18.26 2.05 0.02
N LEU A 4 18.45 0.72 -0.02
CA LEU A 4 17.83 -0.23 0.89
C LEU A 4 18.57 -0.37 2.23
N LEU A 5 19.85 0.03 2.30
CA LEU A 5 20.70 -0.21 3.47
C LEU A 5 20.06 0.23 4.81
N PRO A 6 19.45 1.43 4.92
CA PRO A 6 18.82 1.87 6.16
C PRO A 6 17.65 1.00 6.61
N PHE A 7 17.03 0.24 5.70
CA PHE A 7 15.87 -0.58 6.00
C PHE A 7 16.26 -2.04 6.25
N THR A 8 17.18 -2.57 5.44
CA THR A 8 17.69 -3.95 5.61
C THR A 8 18.44 -4.11 6.93
N SER A 9 19.08 -3.05 7.44
CA SER A 9 19.69 -3.05 8.79
C SER A 9 18.66 -3.18 9.92
N HIS A 10 17.38 -2.97 9.63
CA HIS A 10 16.26 -3.04 10.58
C HIS A 10 15.25 -4.14 10.24
N GLY A 11 15.67 -5.17 9.48
CA GLY A 11 14.89 -6.39 9.29
C GLY A 11 14.03 -6.43 8.02
N LEU A 12 14.04 -5.37 7.21
CA LEU A 12 13.47 -5.44 5.87
C LEU A 12 14.20 -6.50 5.04
N ARG A 13 13.44 -7.26 4.27
CA ARG A 13 13.95 -8.29 3.36
C ARG A 13 13.39 -8.08 1.96
N THR A 14 14.19 -8.38 0.95
CA THR A 14 13.76 -8.37 -0.45
C THR A 14 14.05 -9.71 -1.10
N THR A 15 13.24 -10.08 -2.10
CA THR A 15 13.51 -11.23 -2.98
C THR A 15 14.11 -10.80 -4.32
N LEU A 16 14.09 -9.49 -4.60
CA LEU A 16 14.62 -8.86 -5.80
C LEU A 16 15.79 -7.93 -5.47
N SER A 17 16.63 -7.67 -6.46
CA SER A 17 17.68 -6.65 -6.37
C SER A 17 17.11 -5.23 -6.38
N GLU A 18 17.89 -4.26 -5.91
CA GLU A 18 17.49 -2.84 -5.90
C GLU A 18 17.11 -2.34 -7.31
N PRO A 19 17.87 -2.59 -8.40
CA PRO A 19 17.48 -2.19 -9.75
C PRO A 19 16.16 -2.83 -10.23
N GLU A 20 15.92 -4.11 -9.93
CA GLU A 20 14.67 -4.80 -10.31
C GLU A 20 13.46 -4.19 -9.59
N LEU A 21 13.60 -3.85 -8.31
CA LEU A 21 12.56 -3.16 -7.55
C LEU A 21 12.27 -1.78 -8.14
N GLN A 22 13.31 -1.03 -8.52
CA GLN A 22 13.15 0.28 -9.16
C GLN A 22 12.45 0.17 -10.52
N GLU A 23 12.80 -0.84 -11.33
CA GLU A 23 12.15 -1.07 -12.63
C GLU A 23 10.66 -1.39 -12.47
N ARG A 24 10.31 -2.30 -11.56
CA ARG A 24 8.90 -2.62 -11.26
C ARG A 24 8.15 -1.41 -10.74
N LEU A 25 8.75 -0.68 -9.81
CA LEU A 25 8.16 0.49 -9.20
C LEU A 25 7.90 1.62 -10.21
N ALA A 26 8.73 1.75 -11.25
CA ALA A 26 8.54 2.74 -12.32
C ALA A 26 7.27 2.50 -13.16
N ARG A 27 6.69 1.30 -13.14
CA ARG A 27 5.44 0.97 -13.86
C ARG A 27 4.19 1.22 -13.03
N ILE A 28 4.34 1.48 -11.73
CA ILE A 28 3.22 1.53 -10.80
C ILE A 28 2.40 2.80 -10.99
N LYS A 29 1.10 2.61 -11.23
CA LYS A 29 0.07 3.66 -11.35
C LYS A 29 -0.99 3.56 -10.25
N ALA A 30 -1.04 2.46 -9.51
CA ALA A 30 -1.98 2.27 -8.42
C ALA A 30 -1.35 1.61 -7.20
N VAL A 31 -1.81 1.99 -6.01
CA VAL A 31 -1.44 1.39 -4.73
C VAL A 31 -2.67 0.82 -4.04
N LEU A 32 -2.67 -0.48 -3.79
CA LEU A 32 -3.77 -1.18 -3.14
C LEU A 32 -3.30 -1.73 -1.81
N PHE A 33 -4.20 -1.79 -0.86
CA PHE A 33 -3.88 -2.23 0.49
C PHE A 33 -4.93 -3.23 0.98
N ASP A 34 -4.49 -4.28 1.65
CA ASP A 34 -5.33 -4.90 2.66
C ASP A 34 -5.52 -3.94 3.86
N TRP A 35 -6.46 -4.26 4.74
CA TRP A 35 -6.77 -3.46 5.91
C TRP A 35 -6.12 -3.97 7.20
N ASP A 36 -6.59 -5.13 7.68
CA ASP A 36 -6.18 -5.70 8.96
C ASP A 36 -4.76 -6.27 8.84
N GLY A 37 -3.90 -6.05 9.83
CA GLY A 37 -2.48 -6.47 9.74
C GLY A 37 -1.59 -5.56 8.87
N VAL A 38 -2.18 -4.73 7.99
CA VAL A 38 -1.48 -3.69 7.21
C VAL A 38 -1.51 -2.34 7.91
N PHE A 39 -2.71 -1.80 8.18
CA PHE A 39 -2.88 -0.49 8.84
C PHE A 39 -2.84 -0.56 10.36
N ASN A 40 -2.94 -1.77 10.91
CA ASN A 40 -3.03 -2.09 12.33
C ASN A 40 -2.47 -3.49 12.59
N ASP A 41 -2.55 -3.97 13.83
CA ASP A 41 -2.14 -5.31 14.25
C ASP A 41 -3.20 -6.40 14.04
N GLY A 42 -4.33 -6.07 13.40
CA GLY A 42 -5.46 -6.98 13.20
C GLY A 42 -6.37 -7.12 14.42
N PHE A 43 -6.12 -6.40 15.52
CA PHE A 43 -7.01 -6.39 16.68
C PHE A 43 -8.35 -5.74 16.36
N LYS A 44 -9.42 -6.30 16.92
CA LYS A 44 -10.79 -5.81 16.77
C LYS A 44 -11.28 -5.19 18.07
N ASP A 45 -11.83 -3.98 17.98
CA ASP A 45 -12.57 -3.37 19.08
C ASP A 45 -13.90 -4.08 19.32
N ALA A 46 -14.64 -3.63 20.34
CA ALA A 46 -15.91 -4.24 20.74
C ALA A 46 -17.00 -4.19 19.65
N GLU A 47 -16.87 -3.31 18.67
CA GLU A 47 -17.79 -3.16 17.54
C GLU A 47 -17.29 -3.91 16.28
N GLY A 48 -16.15 -4.62 16.39
CA GLY A 48 -15.53 -5.33 15.26
C GLY A 48 -14.71 -4.42 14.34
N GLY A 49 -14.49 -3.16 14.72
CA GLY A 49 -13.64 -2.21 14.01
C GLY A 49 -12.16 -2.43 14.30
N SER A 50 -11.29 -1.92 13.42
CA SER A 50 -9.84 -1.87 13.66
C SER A 50 -9.30 -0.53 13.16
N PRO A 51 -8.67 0.28 14.03
CA PRO A 51 -8.26 1.64 13.70
C PRO A 51 -7.07 1.66 12.75
N PHE A 52 -6.64 2.87 12.37
CA PHE A 52 -5.43 3.11 11.59
C PHE A 52 -4.60 4.20 12.29
N SER A 53 -3.29 4.27 12.00
CA SER A 53 -2.39 5.27 12.61
C SER A 53 -2.15 6.48 11.69
N GLU A 54 -1.89 7.65 12.28
CA GLU A 54 -1.46 8.83 11.51
C GLU A 54 -0.10 8.63 10.83
N VAL A 55 0.76 7.80 11.44
CA VAL A 55 2.08 7.48 10.89
C VAL A 55 1.94 6.72 9.57
N GLY A 56 1.07 5.70 9.51
CA GLY A 56 0.75 5.00 8.27
C GLY A 56 0.02 5.88 7.26
N SER A 57 -0.91 6.72 7.74
CA SER A 57 -1.65 7.67 6.90
C SER A 57 -0.73 8.66 6.18
N MET A 58 0.26 9.21 6.89
CA MET A 58 1.27 10.08 6.28
C MET A 58 2.11 9.31 5.25
N GLY A 59 2.51 8.07 5.55
CA GLY A 59 3.25 7.22 4.63
C GLY A 59 2.53 7.02 3.28
N VAL A 60 1.24 6.64 3.34
CA VAL A 60 0.40 6.48 2.14
C VAL A 60 0.31 7.79 1.35
N ASN A 61 0.14 8.93 2.04
CA ASN A 61 0.06 10.24 1.39
C ASN A 61 1.36 10.66 0.69
N LEU A 62 2.51 10.41 1.32
CA LEU A 62 3.82 10.72 0.76
C LEU A 62 4.14 9.81 -0.43
N LEU A 63 3.82 8.51 -0.34
CA LEU A 63 4.01 7.58 -1.45
C LEU A 63 3.16 7.99 -2.66
N ARG A 64 1.89 8.32 -2.45
CA ARG A 64 1.00 8.80 -3.52
C ARG A 64 1.51 10.10 -4.14
N PHE A 65 2.08 11.01 -3.35
CA PHE A 65 2.70 12.23 -3.87
C PHE A 65 3.98 11.93 -4.66
N ALA A 66 4.81 11.01 -4.17
CA ALA A 66 6.04 10.58 -4.86
C ALA A 66 5.74 9.97 -6.22
N LEU A 67 4.72 9.11 -6.31
CA LEU A 67 4.22 8.56 -7.57
C LEU A 67 3.62 9.64 -8.47
N TRP A 68 2.85 10.58 -7.91
CA TRP A 68 2.31 11.71 -8.68
C TRP A 68 3.40 12.57 -9.32
N LEU A 69 4.46 12.91 -8.57
CA LEU A 69 5.62 13.65 -9.09
C LEU A 69 6.30 12.91 -10.24
N ARG A 70 6.42 11.58 -10.14
CA ARG A 70 7.08 10.75 -11.15
C ARG A 70 6.24 10.54 -12.40
N ASN A 71 4.95 10.32 -12.22
CA ASN A 71 4.05 9.92 -13.30
C ASN A 71 3.32 11.11 -13.93
N GLY A 72 3.31 12.28 -13.28
CA GLY A 72 2.53 13.45 -13.69
C GLY A 72 1.01 13.27 -13.57
N ALA A 73 0.56 12.21 -12.89
CA ALA A 73 -0.85 11.86 -12.73
C ALA A 73 -1.13 11.28 -11.35
N LEU A 74 -2.35 11.51 -10.83
CA LEU A 74 -2.77 11.01 -9.52
C LEU A 74 -2.84 9.47 -9.53
N PRO A 75 -2.02 8.77 -8.72
CA PRO A 75 -2.09 7.33 -8.66
C PRO A 75 -3.45 6.90 -8.09
N LYS A 76 -4.00 5.83 -8.65
CA LYS A 76 -5.18 5.19 -8.08
C LYS A 76 -4.83 4.57 -6.74
N ALA A 77 -5.77 4.55 -5.81
CA ALA A 77 -5.52 4.01 -4.48
C ALA A 77 -6.79 3.38 -3.93
N ALA A 78 -6.69 2.18 -3.36
CA ALA A 78 -7.85 1.52 -2.78
C ALA A 78 -7.50 0.58 -1.62
N VAL A 79 -8.50 0.27 -0.80
CA VAL A 79 -8.45 -0.81 0.18
C VAL A 79 -9.33 -1.96 -0.31
N ILE A 80 -8.83 -3.19 -0.21
CA ILE A 80 -9.60 -4.42 -0.41
C ILE A 80 -9.53 -5.23 0.88
N THR A 81 -10.68 -5.48 1.50
CA THR A 81 -10.74 -6.24 2.76
C THR A 81 -11.91 -7.22 2.76
N GLY A 82 -11.68 -8.37 3.41
CA GLY A 82 -12.73 -9.36 3.67
C GLY A 82 -13.71 -8.92 4.77
N GLN A 83 -13.39 -7.88 5.54
CA GLN A 83 -14.21 -7.39 6.64
C GLN A 83 -15.04 -6.19 6.25
N HIS A 84 -16.14 -5.95 6.96
CA HIS A 84 -16.81 -4.65 6.98
C HIS A 84 -16.22 -3.86 8.14
N ASN A 85 -15.58 -2.73 7.85
CA ASN A 85 -14.85 -1.98 8.88
C ASN A 85 -15.12 -0.47 8.77
N PRO A 86 -15.73 0.17 9.79
CA PRO A 86 -16.04 1.59 9.75
C PRO A 86 -14.80 2.48 9.72
N TYR A 87 -13.66 2.02 10.24
CA TYR A 87 -12.41 2.78 10.20
C TYR A 87 -11.80 2.78 8.80
N ALA A 88 -11.93 1.69 8.04
CA ALA A 88 -11.51 1.64 6.64
C ALA A 88 -12.29 2.64 5.78
N GLU A 89 -13.60 2.76 6.02
CA GLU A 89 -14.45 3.74 5.35
C GLU A 89 -14.07 5.17 5.71
N ARG A 90 -13.87 5.47 7.00
CA ARG A 90 -13.39 6.79 7.44
C ARG A 90 -12.05 7.13 6.80
N PHE A 91 -11.11 6.18 6.74
CA PHE A 91 -9.82 6.37 6.11
C PHE A 91 -9.95 6.66 4.61
N ALA A 92 -10.72 5.83 3.89
CA ALA A 92 -10.94 6.01 2.46
C ALA A 92 -11.52 7.39 2.13
N GLN A 93 -12.50 7.84 2.92
CA GLN A 93 -13.12 9.17 2.81
C GLN A 93 -12.15 10.31 3.16
N ARG A 94 -11.40 10.17 4.26
CA ARG A 94 -10.46 11.19 4.74
C ARG A 94 -9.29 11.39 3.79
N GLU A 95 -8.68 10.28 3.35
CA GLU A 95 -7.51 10.29 2.48
C GLU A 95 -7.86 10.34 0.99
N LYS A 96 -9.16 10.34 0.65
CA LYS A 96 -9.65 10.43 -0.72
C LYS A 96 -9.05 9.33 -1.59
N LEU A 97 -9.23 8.08 -1.13
CA LEU A 97 -8.94 6.91 -1.95
C LEU A 97 -9.94 6.84 -3.10
N HIS A 98 -9.58 6.12 -4.15
CA HIS A 98 -10.45 5.90 -5.31
C HIS A 98 -11.47 4.78 -5.06
N GLY A 99 -11.11 3.78 -4.25
CA GLY A 99 -11.99 2.67 -3.92
C GLY A 99 -11.82 2.14 -2.51
N LEU A 100 -12.90 1.59 -1.97
CA LEU A 100 -12.92 0.75 -0.77
C LEU A 100 -13.85 -0.43 -1.04
N TYR A 101 -13.30 -1.64 -1.08
CA TYR A 101 -14.00 -2.88 -1.34
C TYR A 101 -14.03 -3.70 -0.05
N MET A 102 -15.21 -3.85 0.54
CA MET A 102 -15.40 -4.53 1.83
C MET A 102 -16.25 -5.78 1.69
N GLY A 103 -15.96 -6.79 2.52
CA GLY A 103 -16.73 -8.05 2.56
C GLY A 103 -16.31 -9.09 1.53
N PHE A 104 -15.21 -8.86 0.81
CA PHE A 104 -14.74 -9.77 -0.23
C PHE A 104 -13.85 -10.86 0.35
N SER A 105 -14.43 -12.03 0.60
CA SER A 105 -13.65 -13.23 0.97
C SER A 105 -12.80 -13.74 -0.20
N ASN A 106 -13.28 -13.54 -1.43
CA ASN A 106 -12.52 -13.75 -2.66
C ASN A 106 -11.99 -12.40 -3.18
N LYS A 107 -10.84 -11.95 -2.65
CA LYS A 107 -10.23 -10.66 -3.00
C LYS A 107 -9.97 -10.45 -4.51
N PRO A 108 -9.63 -11.48 -5.32
CA PRO A 108 -9.57 -11.36 -6.77
C PRO A 108 -10.78 -10.71 -7.45
N GLU A 109 -12.00 -10.94 -6.97
CA GLU A 109 -13.21 -10.33 -7.55
C GLU A 109 -13.23 -8.81 -7.37
N ALA A 110 -12.88 -8.33 -6.16
CA ALA A 110 -12.73 -6.90 -5.90
C ALA A 110 -11.57 -6.29 -6.70
N PHE A 111 -10.48 -7.02 -6.84
CA PHE A 111 -9.32 -6.58 -7.62
C PHE A 111 -9.68 -6.41 -9.10
N ASP A 112 -10.39 -7.36 -9.71
CA ASP A 112 -10.86 -7.28 -11.09
C ASP A 112 -11.83 -6.11 -11.31
N ALA A 113 -12.74 -5.88 -10.36
CA ALA A 113 -13.65 -4.75 -10.40
C ALA A 113 -12.88 -3.41 -10.38
N PHE A 114 -11.90 -3.28 -9.49
CA PHE A 114 -11.05 -2.09 -9.38
C PHE A 114 -10.24 -1.83 -10.65
N LEU A 115 -9.57 -2.87 -11.19
CA LEU A 115 -8.79 -2.75 -12.42
C LEU A 115 -9.67 -2.28 -13.59
N LYS A 116 -10.84 -2.91 -13.77
CA LYS A 116 -11.79 -2.57 -14.84
C LYS A 116 -12.31 -1.14 -14.71
N GLN A 117 -12.67 -0.71 -13.51
CA GLN A 117 -13.22 0.63 -13.25
C GLN A 117 -12.21 1.74 -13.56
N HIS A 118 -10.92 1.47 -13.36
CA HIS A 118 -9.87 2.47 -13.51
C HIS A 118 -8.98 2.28 -14.74
N ASP A 119 -9.33 1.34 -15.62
CA ASP A 119 -8.59 1.01 -16.84
C ASP A 119 -7.10 0.72 -16.56
N LEU A 120 -6.86 -0.16 -15.59
CA LEU A 120 -5.52 -0.54 -15.14
C LEU A 120 -5.18 -1.97 -15.55
N GLN A 121 -3.91 -2.21 -15.88
CA GLN A 121 -3.35 -3.54 -15.94
C GLN A 121 -2.86 -3.99 -14.56
N ALA A 122 -2.89 -5.30 -14.31
CA ALA A 122 -2.53 -5.84 -12.99
C ALA A 122 -1.06 -5.53 -12.61
N ASP A 123 -0.16 -5.51 -13.59
CA ASP A 123 1.26 -5.20 -13.41
C ASP A 123 1.55 -3.70 -13.15
N GLU A 124 0.53 -2.84 -13.24
CA GLU A 124 0.61 -1.42 -12.86
C GLU A 124 0.23 -1.18 -11.39
N VAL A 125 -0.05 -2.24 -10.63
CA VAL A 125 -0.48 -2.16 -9.23
C VAL A 125 0.61 -2.62 -8.28
N ALA A 126 0.87 -1.82 -7.24
CA ALA A 126 1.59 -2.24 -6.06
C ALA A 126 0.58 -2.64 -4.98
N PHE A 127 0.70 -3.84 -4.42
CA PHE A 127 -0.21 -4.35 -3.40
C PHE A 127 0.50 -4.56 -2.06
N PHE A 128 -0.09 -4.01 -1.00
CA PHE A 128 0.39 -4.08 0.38
C PHE A 128 -0.53 -5.01 1.18
N PHE A 129 0.01 -6.10 1.72
CA PHE A 129 -0.78 -7.18 2.33
C PHE A 129 -0.01 -7.88 3.45
N ASP A 130 -0.64 -8.74 4.25
CA ASP A 130 0.02 -9.42 5.37
C ASP A 130 -0.25 -10.93 5.45
N ASP A 131 -1.32 -11.45 4.82
CA ASP A 131 -1.77 -12.84 5.01
C ASP A 131 -2.01 -13.63 3.70
N VAL A 132 -2.33 -14.91 3.85
CA VAL A 132 -2.46 -15.91 2.78
C VAL A 132 -3.62 -15.61 1.81
N LEU A 133 -4.69 -14.96 2.28
CA LEU A 133 -5.86 -14.63 1.48
C LEU A 133 -5.57 -13.58 0.40
N ASP A 134 -4.45 -12.87 0.54
CA ASP A 134 -3.97 -11.83 -0.37
C ASP A 134 -3.10 -12.35 -1.50
N LEU A 135 -2.51 -13.53 -1.34
CA LEU A 135 -1.59 -14.11 -2.32
C LEU A 135 -2.18 -14.22 -3.74
N PRO A 136 -3.47 -14.57 -3.94
CA PRO A 136 -4.07 -14.58 -5.29
C PRO A 136 -4.10 -13.20 -5.97
N VAL A 137 -4.25 -12.11 -5.21
CA VAL A 137 -4.15 -10.75 -5.74
C VAL A 137 -2.68 -10.39 -5.95
N ALA A 138 -1.84 -10.60 -4.94
CA ALA A 138 -0.41 -10.29 -4.99
C ALA A 138 0.28 -10.96 -6.19
N ALA A 139 -0.04 -12.21 -6.50
CA ALA A 139 0.55 -12.95 -7.63
C ALA A 139 0.33 -12.28 -9.00
N ARG A 140 -0.64 -11.37 -9.12
CA ARG A 140 -0.97 -10.66 -10.35
C ARG A 140 -0.37 -9.24 -10.39
N CYS A 141 0.02 -8.70 -9.25
CA CYS A 141 0.49 -7.33 -9.10
C CYS A 141 1.93 -7.16 -9.59
N GLY A 142 2.24 -5.97 -10.11
CA GLY A 142 3.59 -5.63 -10.57
C GLY A 142 4.61 -5.50 -9.44
N LEU A 143 4.13 -5.15 -8.24
CA LEU A 143 4.97 -5.07 -7.05
C LEU A 143 4.21 -5.54 -5.79
N ARG A 144 4.85 -6.40 -5.02
CA ARG A 144 4.23 -7.16 -3.93
C ARG A 144 4.93 -6.87 -2.62
N VAL A 145 4.23 -6.15 -1.75
CA VAL A 145 4.78 -5.64 -0.49
C VAL A 145 4.07 -6.32 0.66
N MET A 146 4.76 -7.23 1.33
CA MET A 146 4.21 -7.93 2.49
C MET A 146 4.59 -7.18 3.78
N ILE A 147 3.60 -6.88 4.61
CA ILE A 147 3.80 -6.35 5.95
C ILE A 147 4.23 -7.52 6.84
N GLY A 148 5.51 -7.54 7.22
CA GLY A 148 6.11 -8.63 7.96
C GLY A 148 5.74 -8.62 9.44
N SER A 149 5.63 -9.79 10.06
CA SER A 149 5.45 -9.90 11.50
C SER A 149 6.18 -11.12 12.04
N PRO A 150 6.80 -11.05 13.24
CA PRO A 150 7.42 -12.22 13.85
C PRO A 150 6.44 -13.38 14.04
N VAL A 151 5.16 -13.10 14.30
CA VAL A 151 4.14 -14.13 14.50
C VAL A 151 3.77 -14.86 13.20
N THR A 152 3.95 -14.24 12.04
CA THR A 152 3.70 -14.83 10.72
C THR A 152 4.97 -15.28 10.00
N ALA A 153 6.10 -15.38 10.71
CA ALA A 153 7.41 -15.67 10.11
C ALA A 153 7.44 -16.94 9.23
N TRP A 154 6.70 -17.98 9.60
CA TRP A 154 6.57 -19.20 8.79
C TRP A 154 5.88 -18.92 7.45
N LEU A 155 4.73 -18.22 7.46
CA LEU A 155 4.00 -17.84 6.24
C LEU A 155 4.86 -16.96 5.35
N VAL A 156 5.48 -15.93 5.93
CA VAL A 156 6.39 -15.02 5.22
C VAL A 156 7.52 -15.80 4.54
N GLY A 157 8.16 -16.73 5.26
CA GLY A 157 9.21 -17.59 4.70
C GLY A 157 8.71 -18.44 3.53
N LYS A 158 7.48 -18.98 3.61
CA LYS A 158 6.87 -19.72 2.50
C LYS A 158 6.57 -18.84 1.30
N ALA A 159 5.99 -17.66 1.50
CA ALA A 159 5.67 -16.73 0.42
C ALA A 159 6.95 -16.24 -0.30
N MET A 160 8.02 -15.93 0.46
CA MET A 160 9.32 -15.58 -0.11
C MET A 160 9.92 -16.73 -0.94
N ALA A 161 9.92 -17.95 -0.42
CA ALA A 161 10.48 -19.11 -1.12
C ALA A 161 9.72 -19.48 -2.40
N ARG A 162 8.42 -19.16 -2.46
CA ARG A 162 7.57 -19.33 -3.65
C ARG A 162 7.65 -18.15 -4.61
N GLY A 163 8.41 -17.11 -4.27
CA GLY A 163 8.52 -15.89 -5.06
C GLY A 163 7.20 -15.14 -5.16
N GLU A 164 6.37 -15.17 -4.12
CA GLU A 164 5.04 -14.53 -4.05
C GLU A 164 5.08 -13.13 -3.41
N VAL A 165 6.27 -12.69 -2.99
CA VAL A 165 6.54 -11.36 -2.40
C VAL A 165 7.81 -10.79 -3.01
N ASP A 166 7.88 -9.46 -3.15
CA ASP A 166 9.07 -8.75 -3.63
C ASP A 166 9.84 -8.08 -2.48
N LEU A 167 9.08 -7.53 -1.53
CA LEU A 167 9.57 -6.82 -0.36
C LEU A 167 8.77 -7.23 0.87
N VAL A 168 9.46 -7.42 2.00
CA VAL A 168 8.85 -7.72 3.29
C VAL A 168 9.39 -6.74 4.33
N THR A 169 8.50 -6.04 5.03
CA THR A 169 8.92 -5.12 6.10
C THR A 169 9.48 -5.86 7.31
N GLY A 170 10.37 -5.19 8.04
CA GLY A 170 10.83 -5.65 9.35
C GLY A 170 9.76 -5.48 10.44
N ASN A 171 8.94 -4.43 10.33
CA ASN A 171 7.86 -4.11 11.27
C ASN A 171 6.49 -4.61 10.81
N SER A 172 5.64 -4.99 11.77
CA SER A 172 4.23 -5.34 11.55
C SER A 172 3.33 -4.12 11.40
N GLY A 173 2.09 -4.29 10.95
CA GLY A 173 1.13 -3.19 10.81
C GLY A 173 0.95 -2.40 12.11
N GLY A 174 0.82 -3.09 13.25
CA GLY A 174 0.77 -2.46 14.59
C GLY A 174 2.05 -1.73 15.01
N ALA A 175 3.18 -2.06 14.41
CA ALA A 175 4.48 -1.41 14.62
C ALA A 175 4.84 -0.43 13.49
N ASN A 176 3.85 0.05 12.73
CA ASN A 176 4.02 0.97 11.59
C ASN A 176 4.80 0.39 10.40
N GLY A 177 4.67 -0.91 10.14
CA GLY A 177 5.19 -1.58 8.95
C GLY A 177 4.73 -0.92 7.65
N LEU A 178 3.48 -0.43 7.58
CA LEU A 178 3.01 0.32 6.41
C LEU A 178 3.85 1.58 6.15
N ARG A 179 4.29 2.28 7.20
CA ARG A 179 5.16 3.46 7.04
C ARG A 179 6.55 3.07 6.54
N GLU A 180 7.14 2.02 7.12
CA GLU A 180 8.39 1.45 6.63
C GLU A 180 8.29 1.11 5.14
N ALA A 181 7.24 0.38 4.75
CA ALA A 181 6.97 0.01 3.37
C ALA A 181 6.90 1.25 2.46
N THR A 182 6.14 2.27 2.85
CA THR A 182 6.01 3.50 2.05
C THR A 182 7.32 4.27 1.93
N ASP A 183 8.13 4.35 3.00
CA ASP A 183 9.41 5.07 2.99
C ASP A 183 10.45 4.36 2.11
N VAL A 184 10.47 3.03 2.11
CA VAL A 184 11.33 2.25 1.21
C VAL A 184 10.96 2.50 -0.24
N MET A 185 9.66 2.51 -0.54
CA MET A 185 9.14 2.76 -1.88
C MET A 185 9.50 4.17 -2.36
N ILE A 186 9.37 5.18 -1.49
CA ILE A 186 9.79 6.56 -1.79
C ILE A 186 11.31 6.64 -2.02
N ALA A 187 12.12 5.92 -1.23
CA ALA A 187 13.56 5.86 -1.44
C ALA A 187 13.91 5.24 -2.79
N LEU A 188 13.27 4.11 -3.15
CA LEU A 188 13.48 3.40 -4.42
C LEU A 188 13.05 4.23 -5.64
N LEU A 189 11.99 5.04 -5.53
CA LEU A 189 11.57 5.97 -6.60
C LEU A 189 12.64 7.02 -6.93
N GLY A 190 13.61 7.26 -6.04
CA GLY A 190 14.74 8.15 -6.26
C GLY A 190 14.41 9.64 -6.17
N ASN A 191 13.18 10.00 -5.79
CA ASN A 191 12.73 11.39 -5.64
C ASN A 191 12.34 11.75 -4.19
N GLY A 192 12.74 10.94 -3.20
CA GLY A 192 12.39 11.16 -1.80
C GLY A 192 12.81 12.52 -1.23
N THR A 193 13.99 13.03 -1.61
CA THR A 193 14.44 14.37 -1.20
C THR A 193 13.50 15.47 -1.68
N GLU A 194 13.04 15.37 -2.93
CA GLU A 194 12.08 16.30 -3.52
C GLU A 194 10.71 16.22 -2.84
N VAL A 195 10.21 15.00 -2.61
CA VAL A 195 8.96 14.73 -1.88
C VAL A 195 8.96 15.42 -0.52
N ILE A 196 10.03 15.24 0.25
CA ILE A 196 10.19 15.84 1.58
C ILE A 196 10.22 17.37 1.47
N ALA A 197 11.02 17.92 0.55
CA ALA A 197 11.17 19.36 0.38
C ALA A 197 9.83 20.04 0.03
N HIS A 198 9.11 19.55 -0.98
CA HIS A 198 7.80 20.12 -1.37
C HIS A 198 6.77 19.97 -0.26
N ARG A 199 6.74 18.82 0.42
CA ARG A 199 5.78 18.61 1.51
C ARG A 199 6.05 19.52 2.71
N ALA A 200 7.32 19.67 3.09
CA ALA A 200 7.74 20.48 4.24
C ALA A 200 7.53 21.97 4.00
N ALA A 201 7.85 22.45 2.79
CA ALA A 201 7.63 23.83 2.38
C ALA A 201 6.17 24.14 2.05
N TYR A 202 5.29 23.12 1.97
CA TYR A 202 3.93 23.24 1.44
C TYR A 202 3.92 23.93 0.06
N ALA A 203 4.85 23.51 -0.80
CA ALA A 203 5.08 24.12 -2.11
C ALA A 203 3.85 24.07 -3.03
N GLU A 204 3.76 24.98 -3.99
CA GLU A 204 2.66 25.02 -4.98
C GLU A 204 2.48 23.67 -5.68
N THR A 205 3.57 22.96 -6.00
CA THR A 205 3.54 21.61 -6.56
C THR A 205 2.79 20.62 -5.66
N TYR A 206 3.04 20.66 -4.34
CA TYR A 206 2.33 19.80 -3.39
C TYR A 206 0.86 20.23 -3.23
N GLN A 207 0.57 21.52 -3.24
CA GLN A 207 -0.79 22.05 -3.18
C GLN A 207 -1.60 21.59 -4.42
N HIS A 208 -1.01 21.62 -5.60
CA HIS A 208 -1.65 21.15 -6.82
C HIS A 208 -1.99 19.65 -6.77
N TYR A 209 -1.05 18.81 -6.31
CA TYR A 209 -1.32 17.40 -6.03
C TYR A 209 -2.47 17.23 -5.02
N LEU A 210 -2.44 18.00 -3.93
CA LEU A 210 -3.42 17.93 -2.86
C LEU A 210 -4.82 18.30 -3.38
N GLU A 211 -4.96 19.32 -4.21
CA GLU A 211 -6.22 19.70 -4.85
C GLU A 211 -6.77 18.59 -5.74
N GLN A 212 -5.94 17.96 -6.58
CA GLN A 212 -6.36 16.81 -7.39
C GLN A 212 -6.87 15.67 -6.51
N ARG A 213 -6.14 15.37 -5.43
CA ARG A 213 -6.54 14.35 -4.45
C ARG A 213 -7.88 14.69 -3.81
N GLN A 214 -8.10 15.93 -3.38
CA GLN A 214 -9.32 16.35 -2.70
C GLN A 214 -10.58 16.27 -3.56
N ARG A 215 -10.44 16.33 -4.90
CA ARG A 215 -11.55 16.13 -5.85
C ARG A 215 -11.97 14.67 -6.01
N THR A 216 -11.17 13.72 -5.53
CA THR A 216 -11.49 12.29 -5.62
C THR A 216 -12.61 11.94 -4.64
N ILE A 217 -13.65 11.28 -5.14
CA ILE A 217 -14.75 10.75 -4.32
C ILE A 217 -14.56 9.23 -4.27
N PRO A 218 -14.33 8.63 -3.08
CA PRO A 218 -14.17 7.19 -2.98
C PRO A 218 -15.44 6.45 -3.39
N GLU A 219 -15.28 5.40 -4.21
CA GLU A 219 -16.32 4.41 -4.38
C GLU A 219 -16.26 3.40 -3.23
N VAL A 220 -17.38 3.21 -2.52
CA VAL A 220 -17.49 2.24 -1.43
C VAL A 220 -18.34 1.07 -1.89
N VAL A 221 -17.72 -0.08 -2.10
CA VAL A 221 -18.36 -1.32 -2.53
C VAL A 221 -18.46 -2.27 -1.35
N ARG A 222 -19.67 -2.76 -1.07
CA ARG A 222 -19.95 -3.72 0.01
C ARG A 222 -20.49 -5.02 -0.58
N HIS A 223 -19.74 -6.10 -0.40
CA HIS A 223 -20.19 -7.45 -0.73
C HIS A 223 -20.89 -8.08 0.48
N ALA A 224 -21.98 -8.82 0.23
CA ALA A 224 -22.63 -9.61 1.25
C ALA A 224 -21.73 -10.79 1.62
N ARG A 225 -21.40 -10.94 2.91
CA ARG A 225 -20.57 -12.04 3.38
C ARG A 225 -21.42 -13.29 3.62
#